data_AF-A0A5C9A520-F1
#
_entry.id   AF-A0A5C9A520-F1
#
_cell.length_a   1.000
_cell.length_b   1.000
_cell.length_c   1.000
_cell.angle_alpha   90.00
_cell.angle_beta   90.00
_cell.angle_gamma   90.00
#
_symmetry.space_group_name_H-M   'P 1'
#
loop_
_entity.id
_entity.type
_entity.pdbx_description
1 polymer ?
#
loop_
_entity_poly.entity_id
_entity_poly.type
_entity_poly.pdbx_seq_one_letter_code
_entity_poly.pdbx_strand_id
1 'polypeptide(L)' 'MEKRTARLTVLVDPKKKAAFEKLCALEDVTPSQKIRQFMREYIENGMGPDWKGQVFDDGQ' A
#
# COMPACT_ATOMS: atom_id res chain seq x y z
N MET A 1 1.88 10.87 17.74
CA MET A 1 1.29 9.91 16.78
C MET A 1 1.75 8.52 17.19
N GLU A 2 0.82 7.69 17.64
CA GLU A 2 1.11 6.32 18.09
C GLU A 2 1.79 5.50 16.97
N LYS A 3 2.65 4.57 17.40
CA LYS A 3 3.56 3.76 16.58
C LYS A 3 2.82 2.70 15.73
N ARG A 4 1.83 3.09 14.94
CA ARG A 4 1.12 2.19 14.00
C ARG A 4 1.76 2.18 12.60
N THR A 5 3.07 2.33 12.52
CA THR A 5 3.82 2.27 11.25
C THR A 5 4.89 1.20 11.30
N ALA A 6 4.76 0.20 10.42
CA ALA A 6 5.78 -0.81 10.18
C ALA A 6 6.46 -0.56 8.83
N ARG A 7 7.74 -0.93 8.70
CA ARG A 7 8.48 -0.82 7.44
C ARG A 7 8.36 -2.12 6.65
N LEU A 8 7.89 -2.02 5.41
CA LEU A 8 7.93 -3.10 4.42
C LEU A 8 9.02 -2.78 3.40
N THR A 9 10.00 -3.68 3.23
CA THR A 9 11.07 -3.55 2.24
C THR A 9 10.88 -4.60 1.17
N VAL A 10 10.82 -4.19 -0.10
CA VAL A 10 10.64 -5.07 -1.26
C VAL A 10 11.76 -4.77 -2.26
N LEU A 11 12.43 -5.83 -2.72
CA LEU A 11 13.37 -5.73 -3.83
C LEU A 11 12.60 -5.81 -5.14
N VAL A 12 12.84 -4.85 -6.03
CA VAL A 12 12.21 -4.79 -7.36
C VAL A 12 13.28 -4.56 -8.41
N ASP A 13 13.03 -5.08 -9.62
CA ASP A 13 13.88 -4.81 -10.77
C ASP A 13 13.98 -3.28 -11.02
N PRO A 14 15.17 -2.73 -11.30
CA PRO A 14 15.38 -1.29 -11.46
C PRO A 14 14.59 -0.69 -12.63
N LYS A 15 14.37 -1.44 -13.72
CA LYS A 15 13.57 -0.95 -14.86
C LYS A 15 12.10 -0.86 -14.48
N LYS A 16 11.59 -1.85 -13.74
CA LYS A 16 10.21 -1.81 -13.20
C LYS A 16 10.02 -0.64 -12.24
N LYS A 17 10.99 -0.40 -11.35
CA LYS A 17 10.99 0.76 -10.45
C LYS A 17 10.90 2.09 -11.22
N ALA A 18 11.76 2.28 -12.22
CA ALA A 18 11.77 3.50 -13.02
C ALA A 18 10.45 3.72 -13.78
N ALA A 19 9.87 2.67 -14.35
CA ALA A 19 8.57 2.74 -15.01
C ALA A 19 7.45 3.12 -14.03
N PHE A 20 7.44 2.51 -12.83
CA PHE A 20 6.46 2.82 -11.78
C PHE A 20 6.58 4.27 -11.29
N GLU A 21 7.80 4.74 -11.05
CA GLU A 21 8.06 6.12 -10.61
C GLU A 21 7.61 7.14 -11.67
N LYS A 22 7.83 6.84 -12.96
CA LYS A 22 7.35 7.69 -14.06
C LYS A 22 5.83 7.79 -14.09
N LEU A 23 5.13 6.66 -13.93
CA LEU A 23 3.66 6.66 -13.89
C LEU A 23 3.12 7.43 -12.68
N CYS A 24 3.73 7.23 -11.50
CA CYS A 24 3.37 7.98 -10.31
C CYS A 24 3.54 9.49 -10.50
N ALA A 25 4.64 9.93 -11.14
CA ALA A 25 4.89 11.34 -11.42
C ALA A 25 3.87 11.94 -12.40
N LEU A 26 3.38 11.18 -13.38
CA LEU A 26 2.34 11.62 -14.32
C LEU A 26 0.99 11.85 -13.63
N GLU A 27 0.72 11.10 -12.55
CA GLU A 27 -0.51 11.19 -11.76
C GLU A 27 -0.38 12.14 -10.54
N ASP A 28 0.76 12.84 -10.40
CA ASP A 28 1.08 13.70 -9.25
C ASP A 28 0.97 12.97 -7.88
N VAL A 29 1.42 11.72 -7.85
CA VAL A 29 1.47 10.89 -6.62
C VAL A 29 2.86 10.34 -6.37
N THR A 30 3.16 10.04 -5.11
CA THR A 30 4.39 9.34 -4.74
C THR A 30 4.23 7.82 -4.87
N PRO A 31 5.31 7.07 -5.17
CA PRO A 31 5.30 5.61 -5.18
C PRO A 31 4.69 5.00 -3.90
N SER A 32 5.03 5.57 -2.72
CA SER A 32 4.50 5.11 -1.43
C SER A 32 2.98 5.29 -1.30
N GLN A 33 2.40 6.35 -1.87
CA GLN A 33 0.95 6.53 -1.88
C GLN A 33 0.27 5.46 -2.75
N LYS A 34 0.83 5.19 -3.93
CA LYS A 34 0.30 4.20 -4.86
C LYS A 34 0.44 2.77 -4.34
N ILE A 35 1.57 2.42 -3.73
CA ILE A 35 1.75 1.11 -3.04
C ILE A 35 0.73 0.94 -1.92
N ARG A 36 0.49 1.97 -1.09
CA ARG A 36 -0.54 1.91 -0.05
C ARG A 36 -1.95 1.72 -0.61
N GLN A 37 -2.24 2.30 -1.79
CA GLN A 37 -3.49 2.06 -2.50
C GLN A 37 -3.61 0.60 -2.93
N PHE A 38 -2.60 0.07 -3.61
CA PHE A 38 -2.58 -1.33 -4.06
C PHE A 38 -2.70 -2.31 -2.89
N MET A 39 -2.05 -2.03 -1.75
CA MET A 39 -2.18 -2.85 -0.55
C MET A 39 -3.63 -2.90 -0.05
N ARG A 40 -4.32 -1.75 0.01
CA ARG A 40 -5.74 -1.72 0.41
C ARG A 40 -6.61 -2.48 -0.56
N GLU A 41 -6.46 -2.25 -1.85
CA GLU A 41 -7.24 -2.93 -2.90
C GLU A 41 -7.02 -4.45 -2.86
N TYR A 42 -5.77 -4.89 -2.65
CA TYR A 42 -5.45 -6.31 -2.52
C TYR A 42 -6.10 -6.95 -1.28
N ILE A 43 -6.05 -6.26 -0.13
CA ILE A 43 -6.70 -6.74 1.11
C ILE A 43 -8.23 -6.78 0.92
N GLU A 44 -8.82 -5.73 0.37
CA GLU A 44 -10.26 -5.65 0.13
C GLU A 44 -10.75 -6.74 -0.83
N ASN A 45 -10.00 -7.01 -1.91
CA ASN A 45 -10.31 -8.10 -2.83
C ASN A 45 -10.26 -9.48 -2.16
N GLY A 46 -9.40 -9.67 -1.16
CA GLY A 46 -9.24 -10.95 -0.44
C GLY A 46 -10.15 -11.13 0.78
N MET A 47 -10.51 -10.03 1.47
CA MET A 47 -11.22 -10.05 2.76
C MET A 47 -12.62 -9.40 2.70
N GLY A 48 -12.98 -8.80 1.56
CA GLY A 48 -14.23 -8.08 1.37
C GLY A 48 -14.16 -6.60 1.80
N PRO A 49 -15.23 -5.82 1.53
CA PRO A 49 -15.27 -4.37 1.77
C PRO A 49 -15.13 -3.99 3.26
N ASP A 50 -15.55 -4.86 4.17
CA ASP A 50 -15.53 -4.65 5.62
C ASP A 50 -14.23 -5.11 6.30
N TRP A 51 -13.16 -5.33 5.54
CA TRP A 51 -11.88 -5.86 6.04
C TRP A 51 -11.27 -5.03 7.18
N LYS A 52 -11.57 -3.73 7.25
CA LYS A 52 -11.01 -2.83 8.27
C LYS A 52 -11.37 -3.27 9.68
N GLY A 53 -12.59 -3.77 9.90
CA GLY A 53 -12.96 -4.33 11.20
C GLY A 53 -12.07 -5.52 11.53
N GLN A 54 -11.92 -6.46 10.61
CA GLN A 54 -11.12 -7.67 10.84
C GLN A 54 -9.62 -7.41 11.08
N VAL A 55 -9.06 -6.32 10.53
CA VAL A 55 -7.62 -6.00 10.64
C VAL A 55 -7.30 -5.03 11.77
N PHE A 56 -8.23 -4.15 12.16
CA PHE A 56 -8.00 -3.13 13.18
C PHE A 56 -8.82 -3.33 14.46
N ASP A 57 -9.76 -4.27 14.48
CA ASP A 57 -10.43 -4.73 15.70
C ASP A 57 -9.47 -5.69 16.43
N ASP A 58 -8.35 -5.13 16.89
CA ASP A 58 -7.64 -5.68 18.03
C ASP A 58 -8.59 -5.51 19.21
N GLY A 59 -9.33 -6.57 19.56
CA GLY A 59 -10.20 -6.58 20.73
C GLY A 59 -9.45 -6.02 21.92
N GLN A 60 -9.80 -4.79 22.30
CA GLN A 60 -9.25 -4.07 23.44
C GLN A 60 -10.30 -4.01 24.54
#